data_AF-A0A286C7S0-F1
#
_entry.id   AF-A0A286C7S0-F1
#
_cell.length_a   1.000
_cell.length_b   1.000
_cell.length_c   1.000
_cell.angle_alpha   90.00
_cell.angle_beta   90.00
_cell.angle_gamma   90.00
#
_symmetry.space_group_name_H-M   'P 1'
#
loop_
_entity.id
_entity.type
_entity.pdbx_description
1 polymer ?
#
loop_
_entity_poly.entity_id
_entity_poly.type
_entity_poly.pdbx_seq_one_letter_code
_entity_poly.pdbx_strand_id
1 'polypeptide(L)'
;MGIKKTLFATFFISFLVTACAGGRDVKPGPIEIAEDFNRTSTDWAGGRSDYMPDTQPNDVIVAPRRVPAPFGGYGLYTAGTNRSDDLFIYIKKKFSEFRPNQDYLLTFSVTFLTDAPAGCIGVGGAPGEAVTLKAGATPTEPVTVIVDGQYQMNIDKGNQAQGGKDAFALGNIAGTNTDCDQPRFESKTLTSTASLKARSDSQGALWLIFGIDSGFEAASEVYYRSATITASPASN
;
A
#
# COMPACT_ATOMS: atom_id res chain seq x y z
N MET A 1 11.93 16.71 -88.33
CA MET A 1 11.02 16.93 -87.19
C MET A 1 11.80 16.68 -85.90
N GLY A 2 12.34 17.72 -85.27
CA GLY A 2 13.20 17.62 -84.09
C GLY A 2 12.71 18.56 -83.00
N ILE A 3 12.20 17.98 -81.90
CA ILE A 3 11.50 18.65 -80.80
C ILE A 3 12.52 19.29 -79.85
N LYS A 4 12.35 20.58 -79.57
CA LYS A 4 13.10 21.34 -78.55
C LYS A 4 12.65 20.91 -77.15
N LYS A 5 13.59 20.63 -76.24
CA LYS A 5 13.34 20.37 -74.82
C LYS A 5 13.36 21.70 -74.06
N THR A 6 12.26 22.01 -73.36
CA THR A 6 12.16 23.16 -72.45
C THR A 6 12.33 22.67 -71.02
N LEU A 7 13.25 23.29 -70.27
CA LEU A 7 13.55 22.99 -68.87
C LEU A 7 12.61 23.81 -67.98
N PHE A 8 11.84 23.16 -67.09
CA PHE A 8 11.04 23.83 -66.06
C PHE A 8 11.85 23.83 -64.75
N ALA A 9 12.13 25.01 -64.19
CA ALA A 9 12.73 25.17 -62.87
C ALA A 9 11.62 25.40 -61.84
N THR A 10 11.53 24.55 -60.82
CA THR A 10 10.55 24.64 -59.75
C THR A 10 11.15 25.35 -58.55
N PHE A 11 10.54 26.44 -58.11
CA PHE A 11 10.95 27.27 -56.98
C PHE A 11 10.35 26.72 -55.69
N PHE A 12 11.19 26.25 -54.75
CA PHE A 12 10.76 25.78 -53.42
C PHE A 12 10.73 26.97 -52.45
N ILE A 13 9.52 27.38 -52.01
CA ILE A 13 9.33 28.41 -50.98
C ILE A 13 9.29 27.70 -49.61
N SER A 14 10.31 27.95 -48.78
CA SER A 14 10.37 27.46 -47.40
C SER A 14 9.59 28.40 -46.48
N PHE A 15 8.44 27.95 -45.98
CA PHE A 15 7.70 28.63 -44.89
C PHE A 15 8.31 28.21 -43.54
N LEU A 16 9.03 29.13 -42.89
CA LEU A 16 9.40 29.02 -41.48
C LEU A 16 8.18 29.42 -40.63
N VAL A 17 7.51 28.44 -40.03
CA VAL A 17 6.46 28.69 -39.04
C VAL A 17 7.10 28.70 -37.65
N THR A 18 7.34 29.89 -37.11
CA THR A 18 7.70 30.07 -35.69
C THR A 18 6.46 29.83 -34.84
N ALA A 19 6.35 28.63 -34.24
CA ALA A 19 5.38 28.34 -33.21
C ALA A 19 5.90 28.81 -31.85
N CYS A 20 5.35 29.91 -31.33
CA CYS A 20 5.48 30.27 -29.92
C CYS A 20 4.65 29.30 -29.08
N ALA A 21 5.27 28.21 -28.62
CA ALA A 21 4.69 27.34 -27.61
C ALA A 21 4.90 27.96 -26.22
N GLY A 22 4.02 28.90 -25.85
CA GLY A 22 3.81 29.27 -24.46
C GLY A 22 3.13 28.11 -23.73
N GLY A 23 3.91 27.10 -23.36
CA GLY A 23 3.43 25.97 -22.57
C GLY A 23 2.97 26.48 -21.20
N ARG A 24 1.66 26.47 -20.96
CA ARG A 24 1.16 26.58 -19.59
C ARG A 24 1.61 25.32 -18.86
N ASP A 25 2.41 25.47 -17.82
CA ASP A 25 2.71 24.37 -16.89
C ASP A 25 1.41 23.90 -16.25
N VAL A 26 0.79 22.86 -16.82
CA VAL A 26 -0.37 22.21 -16.24
C VAL A 26 0.13 21.51 -14.97
N LYS A 27 -0.22 22.07 -13.81
CA LYS A 27 0.00 21.42 -12.53
C LYS A 27 -0.67 20.04 -12.58
N PRO A 28 0.07 18.97 -12.25
CA PRO A 28 -0.51 17.64 -12.22
C PRO A 28 -1.68 17.61 -11.25
N GLY A 29 -2.78 17.01 -11.68
CA GLY A 29 -3.90 16.69 -10.80
C GLY A 29 -3.55 15.58 -9.82
N PRO A 30 -4.42 15.32 -8.83
CA PRO A 30 -4.27 14.17 -7.95
C PRO A 30 -4.35 12.86 -8.75
N ILE A 31 -3.58 11.87 -8.32
CA ILE A 31 -3.65 10.49 -8.79
C ILE A 31 -4.53 9.71 -7.82
N GLU A 32 -5.47 8.93 -8.33
CA GLU A 32 -6.27 7.99 -7.52
C GLU A 32 -5.94 6.56 -7.94
N ILE A 33 -5.59 5.74 -6.95
CA ILE A 33 -5.31 4.31 -7.10
C ILE A 33 -6.40 3.57 -6.36
N ALA A 34 -7.16 2.74 -7.08
CA ALA A 34 -8.22 1.92 -6.53
C ALA A 34 -7.89 0.44 -6.69
N GLU A 35 -7.79 -0.26 -5.56
CA GLU A 35 -7.51 -1.69 -5.50
C GLU A 35 -8.73 -2.43 -4.97
N ASP A 36 -9.26 -3.34 -5.78
CA ASP A 36 -10.29 -4.31 -5.38
C ASP A 36 -9.64 -5.67 -5.09
N PHE A 37 -9.69 -6.18 -3.87
CA PHE A 37 -9.10 -7.48 -3.53
C PHE A 37 -10.07 -8.65 -3.71
N ASN A 38 -11.29 -8.43 -4.23
CA ASN A 38 -12.26 -9.48 -4.57
C ASN A 38 -11.90 -10.24 -5.86
N ARG A 39 -10.66 -10.72 -5.92
CA ARG A 39 -10.09 -11.45 -7.05
C ARG A 39 -9.09 -12.50 -6.55
N THR A 40 -8.65 -13.38 -7.43
CA THR A 40 -7.64 -14.41 -7.13
C THR A 40 -6.21 -13.98 -7.49
N SER A 41 -5.97 -12.67 -7.61
CA SER A 41 -4.69 -12.11 -8.04
C SER A 41 -3.64 -12.16 -6.93
N THR A 42 -2.39 -12.45 -7.29
CA THR A 42 -1.22 -12.48 -6.39
C THR A 42 -0.24 -11.34 -6.71
N ASP A 43 -0.72 -10.25 -7.29
CA ASP A 43 0.07 -9.07 -7.68
C ASP A 43 0.54 -8.23 -6.48
N TRP A 44 -0.07 -8.42 -5.31
CA TRP A 44 0.43 -7.94 -4.04
C TRP A 44 1.32 -9.01 -3.39
N ALA A 45 2.60 -8.72 -3.26
CA ALA A 45 3.56 -9.62 -2.62
C ALA A 45 3.48 -9.50 -1.10
N GLY A 46 3.50 -10.64 -0.41
CA GLY A 46 3.46 -10.71 1.06
C GLY A 46 4.84 -10.79 1.72
N GLY A 47 4.93 -10.38 2.97
CA GLY A 47 6.12 -10.53 3.82
C GLY A 47 5.81 -10.42 5.31
N ARG A 48 6.85 -10.59 6.13
CA ARG A 48 6.79 -10.53 7.60
C ARG A 48 8.09 -9.99 8.18
N SER A 49 8.04 -9.21 9.24
CA SER A 49 9.21 -8.65 9.94
C SER A 49 8.98 -8.59 11.44
N ASP A 50 9.96 -8.04 12.15
CA ASP A 50 9.94 -7.70 13.58
C ASP A 50 9.89 -8.94 14.46
N TYR A 51 10.83 -9.83 14.20
CA TYR A 51 11.05 -11.05 14.98
C TYR A 51 12.53 -11.42 15.03
N MET A 52 12.85 -12.26 16.02
CA MET A 52 14.16 -12.89 16.16
C MET A 52 14.14 -14.30 15.53
N PRO A 53 15.29 -14.92 15.23
CA PRO A 53 15.31 -16.26 14.65
C PRO A 53 14.52 -17.32 15.45
N ASP A 54 14.51 -17.22 16.78
CA ASP A 54 13.79 -18.10 17.70
C ASP A 54 12.29 -17.78 17.84
N THR A 55 11.88 -16.56 17.48
CA THR A 55 10.48 -16.12 17.48
C THR A 55 9.89 -16.01 16.07
N GLN A 56 10.59 -16.52 15.05
CA GLN A 56 10.10 -16.47 13.67
C GLN A 56 8.76 -17.23 13.53
N PRO A 57 7.69 -16.59 13.03
CA PRO A 57 6.42 -17.27 12.81
C PRO A 57 6.54 -18.18 11.58
N ASN A 58 5.97 -19.39 11.68
CA ASN A 58 6.00 -20.40 10.63
C ASN A 58 4.65 -20.57 9.91
N ASP A 59 3.65 -19.81 10.31
CA ASP A 59 2.25 -19.93 9.89
C ASP A 59 1.74 -18.69 9.13
N VAL A 60 2.61 -17.75 8.77
CA VAL A 60 2.21 -16.56 8.01
C VAL A 60 1.69 -16.94 6.64
N ILE A 61 0.50 -16.42 6.33
CA ILE A 61 -0.17 -16.58 5.05
C ILE A 61 -0.46 -15.21 4.46
N VAL A 62 -0.11 -15.03 3.19
CA VAL A 62 -0.59 -13.94 2.33
C VAL A 62 -1.06 -14.55 1.03
N ALA A 63 -2.38 -14.65 0.84
CA ALA A 63 -2.94 -15.26 -0.36
C ALA A 63 -4.40 -14.83 -0.59
N PRO A 64 -4.88 -14.78 -1.84
CA PRO A 64 -6.30 -14.67 -2.11
C PRO A 64 -7.06 -15.86 -1.52
N ARG A 65 -8.10 -15.60 -0.73
CA ARG A 65 -8.99 -16.63 -0.18
C ARG A 65 -10.43 -16.21 -0.33
N ARG A 66 -11.33 -17.19 -0.39
CA ARG A 66 -12.76 -16.92 -0.25
C ARG A 66 -12.99 -16.32 1.13
N VAL A 67 -13.74 -15.23 1.19
CA VAL A 67 -14.12 -14.66 2.49
C VAL A 67 -15.21 -15.50 3.14
N PRO A 68 -15.30 -15.50 4.47
CA PRO A 68 -16.38 -16.18 5.19
C PRO A 68 -17.77 -15.65 4.82
N ALA A 69 -18.79 -16.49 4.99
CA ALA A 69 -20.17 -16.03 4.93
C ALA A 69 -20.42 -14.99 6.05
N PRO A 70 -21.27 -13.97 5.83
CA PRO A 70 -22.13 -13.75 4.67
C PRO A 70 -21.52 -12.87 3.55
N PHE A 71 -20.26 -12.43 3.67
CA PHE A 71 -19.68 -11.40 2.79
C PHE A 71 -19.55 -11.82 1.32
N GLY A 72 -19.20 -13.08 1.06
CA GLY A 72 -19.04 -13.63 -0.29
C GLY A 72 -17.86 -13.07 -1.11
N GLY A 73 -17.47 -13.83 -2.14
CA GLY A 73 -16.33 -13.49 -2.99
C GLY A 73 -14.97 -13.85 -2.37
N TYR A 74 -13.95 -13.06 -2.70
CA TYR A 74 -12.56 -13.23 -2.28
C TYR A 74 -12.04 -12.00 -1.52
N GLY A 75 -10.97 -12.18 -0.77
CA GLY A 75 -10.16 -11.11 -0.22
C GLY A 75 -8.71 -11.55 -0.18
N LEU A 76 -7.79 -10.59 -0.10
CA LEU A 76 -6.39 -10.90 0.13
C LEU A 76 -6.21 -11.19 1.62
N TYR A 77 -6.16 -12.48 1.94
CA TYR A 77 -6.06 -12.98 3.30
C TYR A 77 -4.64 -12.83 3.81
N THR A 78 -4.50 -12.19 4.96
CA THR A 78 -3.24 -11.97 5.66
C THR A 78 -3.41 -12.43 7.10
N ALA A 79 -2.59 -13.39 7.52
CA ALA A 79 -2.66 -13.95 8.86
C ALA A 79 -1.31 -14.48 9.34
N GLY A 80 -1.17 -14.61 10.66
CA GLY A 80 -0.04 -15.27 11.30
C GLY A 80 -0.07 -15.12 12.83
N THR A 81 0.72 -15.94 13.52
CA THR A 81 0.84 -15.88 14.98
C THR A 81 2.03 -15.03 15.40
N ASN A 82 1.78 -13.96 16.14
CA ASN A 82 2.85 -13.19 16.76
C ASN A 82 3.53 -14.00 17.86
N ARG A 83 4.85 -14.15 17.76
CA ARG A 83 5.70 -14.82 18.74
C ARG A 83 6.80 -13.91 19.28
N SER A 84 6.85 -12.67 18.82
CA SER A 84 7.95 -11.72 19.05
C SER A 84 7.52 -10.48 19.83
N ASP A 85 6.26 -10.38 20.24
CA ASP A 85 5.62 -9.19 20.83
C ASP A 85 5.48 -8.01 19.84
N ASP A 86 5.81 -8.21 18.55
CA ASP A 86 5.83 -7.10 17.58
C ASP A 86 5.70 -7.54 16.10
N LEU A 87 5.07 -8.70 15.81
CA LEU A 87 5.02 -9.21 14.44
C LEU A 87 4.30 -8.26 13.47
N PHE A 88 5.02 -7.78 12.46
CA PHE A 88 4.44 -7.08 11.32
C PHE A 88 4.28 -8.01 10.11
N ILE A 89 3.05 -8.16 9.63
CA ILE A 89 2.73 -8.91 8.41
C ILE A 89 2.21 -7.93 7.37
N TYR A 90 2.81 -7.95 6.18
CA TYR A 90 2.54 -6.91 5.19
C TYR A 90 2.34 -7.44 3.77
N ILE A 91 1.68 -6.62 2.98
CA ILE A 91 1.50 -6.74 1.54
C ILE A 91 2.07 -5.50 0.85
N LYS A 92 2.70 -5.67 -0.30
CA LYS A 92 3.28 -4.56 -1.08
C LYS A 92 3.04 -4.70 -2.57
N LYS A 93 2.98 -3.57 -3.26
CA LYS A 93 2.91 -3.50 -4.72
C LYS A 93 3.53 -2.20 -5.24
N LYS A 94 4.21 -2.28 -6.38
CA LYS A 94 4.82 -1.13 -7.06
C LYS A 94 3.82 -0.50 -8.03
N PHE A 95 3.72 0.82 -8.00
CA PHE A 95 2.90 1.65 -8.89
C PHE A 95 3.81 2.66 -9.58
N SER A 96 3.58 2.94 -10.87
CA SER A 96 4.51 3.70 -11.73
C SER A 96 3.84 4.86 -12.47
N GLU A 97 2.66 5.27 -12.02
CA GLU A 97 1.87 6.36 -12.58
C GLU A 97 2.24 7.75 -12.04
N PHE A 98 3.28 7.86 -11.20
CA PHE A 98 3.71 9.13 -10.61
C PHE A 98 4.67 9.88 -11.54
N ARG A 99 4.81 11.19 -11.35
CA ARG A 99 5.89 11.95 -11.98
C ARG A 99 7.22 11.58 -11.31
N PRO A 100 8.33 11.43 -12.06
CA PRO A 100 9.64 11.18 -11.48
C PRO A 100 10.06 12.24 -10.47
N ASN A 101 10.69 11.82 -9.36
CA ASN A 101 11.30 12.72 -8.38
C ASN A 101 10.34 13.81 -7.87
N GLN A 102 9.09 13.45 -7.61
CA GLN A 102 8.05 14.37 -7.16
C GLN A 102 7.59 13.99 -5.75
N ASP A 103 7.45 14.98 -4.90
CA ASP A 103 6.85 14.81 -3.58
C ASP A 103 5.33 14.76 -3.71
N TYR A 104 4.71 13.79 -3.05
CA TYR A 104 3.26 13.62 -2.97
C TYR A 104 2.81 13.62 -1.51
N LEU A 105 1.58 14.10 -1.30
CA LEU A 105 0.82 13.93 -0.08
C LEU A 105 -0.23 12.84 -0.34
N LEU A 106 -0.07 11.69 0.30
CA LEU A 106 -0.92 10.52 0.13
C LEU A 106 -1.92 10.38 1.28
N THR A 107 -3.17 10.08 0.95
CA THR A 107 -4.18 9.63 1.91
C THR A 107 -4.67 8.25 1.54
N PHE A 108 -5.07 7.47 2.55
CA PHE A 108 -5.43 6.06 2.41
C PHE A 108 -6.82 5.82 2.98
N SER A 109 -7.58 4.96 2.32
CA SER A 109 -8.80 4.34 2.84
C SER A 109 -8.71 2.84 2.57
N VAL A 110 -8.74 2.01 3.60
CA VAL A 110 -8.58 0.56 3.50
C VAL A 110 -9.78 -0.12 4.14
N THR A 111 -10.47 -0.94 3.35
CA THR A 111 -11.58 -1.77 3.82
C THR A 111 -11.13 -3.22 3.92
N PHE A 112 -11.40 -3.84 5.06
CA PHE A 112 -11.02 -5.21 5.35
C PHE A 112 -12.07 -5.92 6.20
N LEU A 113 -12.02 -7.25 6.24
CA LEU A 113 -12.77 -8.05 7.21
C LEU A 113 -11.83 -8.44 8.35
N THR A 114 -12.35 -8.41 9.57
CA THR A 114 -11.67 -8.76 10.82
C THR A 114 -12.64 -9.51 11.72
N ASP A 115 -12.18 -10.53 12.42
CA ASP A 115 -12.96 -11.22 13.46
C ASP A 115 -12.50 -10.89 14.88
N ALA A 116 -11.48 -10.02 15.00
CA ALA A 116 -10.91 -9.62 16.27
C ALA A 116 -11.95 -8.87 17.13
N PRO A 117 -12.32 -9.41 18.31
CA PRO A 117 -13.30 -8.77 19.17
C PRO A 117 -12.71 -7.53 19.87
N ALA A 118 -13.58 -6.61 20.26
CA ALA A 118 -13.26 -5.39 20.98
C ALA A 118 -13.40 -5.55 22.49
N GLY A 119 -12.55 -4.86 23.25
CA GLY A 119 -12.58 -4.83 24.71
C GLY A 119 -12.18 -6.16 25.38
N CYS A 120 -11.57 -7.07 24.62
CA CYS A 120 -11.15 -8.37 25.11
C CYS A 120 -9.73 -8.34 25.66
N ILE A 121 -9.47 -9.15 26.69
CA ILE A 121 -8.13 -9.35 27.22
C ILE A 121 -7.49 -10.48 26.40
N GLY A 122 -6.31 -10.21 25.83
CA GLY A 122 -5.49 -11.20 25.15
C GLY A 122 -4.14 -11.39 25.83
N VAL A 123 -3.33 -12.28 25.28
CA VAL A 123 -1.94 -12.51 25.71
C VAL A 123 -1.05 -11.44 25.09
N GLY A 124 -0.26 -10.75 25.91
CA GLY A 124 0.54 -9.57 25.51
C GLY A 124 -0.32 -8.32 25.30
N GLY A 125 -1.31 -8.41 24.43
CA GLY A 125 -2.23 -7.33 24.08
C GLY A 125 -3.65 -7.81 23.76
N ALA A 126 -4.59 -6.88 23.62
CA ALA A 126 -5.95 -7.19 23.21
C ALA A 126 -5.99 -7.64 21.74
N PRO A 127 -6.80 -8.67 21.39
CA PRO A 127 -6.82 -9.25 20.04
C PRO A 127 -7.15 -8.25 18.93
N GLY A 128 -8.03 -7.28 19.21
CA GLY A 128 -8.38 -6.23 18.27
C GLY A 128 -7.52 -4.98 18.41
N GLU A 129 -7.39 -4.46 19.63
CA GLU A 129 -6.81 -3.14 19.89
C GLU A 129 -5.28 -3.11 19.87
N ALA A 130 -4.61 -4.23 20.13
CA ALA A 130 -3.15 -4.34 20.06
C ALA A 130 -2.64 -4.70 18.65
N VAL A 131 -3.54 -4.80 17.66
CA VAL A 131 -3.16 -5.10 16.27
C VAL A 131 -3.53 -3.91 15.39
N THR A 132 -2.52 -3.23 14.88
CA THR A 132 -2.66 -1.96 14.16
C THR A 132 -2.55 -2.17 12.66
N LEU A 133 -3.55 -1.71 11.91
CA LEU A 133 -3.43 -1.61 10.47
C LEU A 133 -2.55 -0.41 10.10
N LYS A 134 -1.50 -0.67 9.33
CA LYS A 134 -0.60 0.33 8.77
C LYS A 134 -0.76 0.47 7.27
N ALA A 135 -0.55 1.70 6.78
CA ALA A 135 -0.52 2.02 5.36
C ALA A 135 0.62 2.99 5.06
N GLY A 136 1.40 2.70 4.02
CA GLY A 136 2.61 3.46 3.71
C GLY A 136 2.91 3.56 2.22
N ALA A 137 3.86 4.42 1.91
CA ALA A 137 4.35 4.63 0.55
C ALA A 137 5.84 5.00 0.57
N THR A 138 6.64 4.35 -0.26
CA THR A 138 8.10 4.58 -0.31
C THR A 138 8.66 4.43 -1.73
N PRO A 139 9.76 5.12 -2.10
CA PRO A 139 10.42 4.91 -3.38
C PRO A 139 11.23 3.60 -3.43
N THR A 140 11.60 3.06 -2.27
CA THR A 140 12.39 1.82 -2.14
C THR A 140 11.44 0.66 -1.88
N GLU A 141 11.74 -0.52 -2.42
CA GLU A 141 10.92 -1.70 -2.14
C GLU A 141 10.92 -2.05 -0.64
N PRO A 142 9.75 -2.16 0.02
CA PRO A 142 9.67 -2.61 1.40
C PRO A 142 10.06 -4.09 1.49
N VAL A 143 11.10 -4.42 2.24
CA VAL A 143 11.57 -5.78 2.45
C VAL A 143 11.99 -5.99 3.89
N THR A 144 11.81 -7.22 4.37
CA THR A 144 12.46 -7.69 5.57
C THR A 144 13.95 -7.82 5.32
N VAL A 145 14.75 -7.20 6.18
CA VAL A 145 16.21 -7.27 6.20
C VAL A 145 16.69 -7.79 7.55
N ILE A 146 17.93 -8.27 7.63
CA ILE A 146 18.54 -8.69 8.89
C ILE A 146 19.45 -7.59 9.39
N VAL A 147 19.18 -7.06 10.58
CA VAL A 147 19.98 -6.05 11.28
C VAL A 147 20.29 -6.59 12.67
N ASP A 148 21.58 -6.73 12.99
CA ASP A 148 22.05 -7.28 14.28
C ASP A 148 21.40 -8.61 14.68
N GLY A 149 21.10 -9.47 13.69
CA GLY A 149 20.49 -10.78 13.87
C GLY A 149 18.96 -10.77 14.00
N GLN A 150 18.33 -9.60 14.03
CA GLN A 150 16.87 -9.44 14.03
C GLN A 150 16.34 -9.24 12.60
N TYR A 151 15.18 -9.80 12.30
CA TYR A 151 14.46 -9.54 11.05
C TYR A 151 13.63 -8.28 11.23
N GLN A 152 13.94 -7.21 10.49
CA GLN A 152 13.29 -5.89 10.61
C GLN A 152 12.86 -5.38 9.23
N MET A 153 11.97 -4.38 9.19
CA MET A 153 11.70 -3.65 7.94
C MET A 153 12.87 -2.74 7.55
N ASN A 154 13.13 -2.62 6.24
CA ASN A 154 14.05 -1.63 5.69
C ASN A 154 13.48 -0.20 5.57
N ILE A 155 12.22 0.00 5.98
CA ILE A 155 11.50 1.28 5.98
C ILE A 155 11.05 1.61 7.40
N ASP A 156 10.90 2.89 7.72
CA ASP A 156 10.39 3.31 9.02
C ASP A 156 8.85 3.33 8.99
N LYS A 157 8.28 2.18 9.32
CA LYS A 157 6.84 2.00 9.52
C LYS A 157 6.36 2.39 10.92
N GLY A 158 7.26 2.85 11.80
CA GLY A 158 7.00 2.99 13.23
C GLY A 158 6.79 1.64 13.93
N ASN A 159 6.29 1.68 15.16
CA ASN A 159 6.15 0.49 16.02
C ASN A 159 4.73 0.34 16.55
N GLN A 160 4.11 -0.83 16.39
CA GLN A 160 2.74 -1.10 16.86
C GLN A 160 1.77 0.04 16.51
N ALA A 161 1.14 0.68 17.52
CA ALA A 161 0.18 1.77 17.35
C ALA A 161 0.81 3.09 16.86
N GLN A 162 2.13 3.22 16.85
CA GLN A 162 2.82 4.41 16.35
C GLN A 162 3.17 4.27 14.86
N GLY A 163 2.80 5.29 14.09
CA GLY A 163 3.26 5.44 12.71
C GLY A 163 4.70 5.93 12.65
N GLY A 164 5.37 5.63 11.54
CA GLY A 164 6.72 6.12 11.21
C GLY A 164 6.71 7.08 10.04
N LYS A 165 7.90 7.46 9.56
CA LYS A 165 8.06 8.38 8.43
C LYS A 165 7.50 7.84 7.11
N ASP A 166 7.48 6.51 6.95
CA ASP A 166 7.15 5.81 5.71
C ASP A 166 5.78 5.13 5.74
N ALA A 167 5.16 4.99 6.92
CA ALA A 167 3.83 4.42 7.07
C ALA A 167 3.07 4.98 8.27
N PHE A 168 1.78 5.23 8.09
CA PHE A 168 0.86 5.60 9.16
C PHE A 168 0.28 4.39 9.86
N ALA A 169 0.02 4.53 11.17
CA ALA A 169 -0.98 3.75 11.86
C ALA A 169 -2.38 4.30 11.50
N LEU A 170 -3.16 3.55 10.73
CA LEU A 170 -4.52 3.93 10.37
C LEU A 170 -5.51 3.70 11.52
N GLY A 171 -5.20 2.76 12.40
CA GLY A 171 -6.01 2.38 13.55
C GLY A 171 -5.94 0.88 13.82
N ASN A 172 -6.57 0.43 14.90
CA ASN A 172 -6.59 -0.97 15.27
C ASN A 172 -7.59 -1.80 14.44
N ILE A 173 -7.48 -3.13 14.44
CA ILE A 173 -8.38 -4.02 13.69
C ILE A 173 -9.61 -4.48 14.49
N ALA A 174 -9.80 -4.03 15.73
CA ALA A 174 -10.95 -4.42 16.56
C ALA A 174 -12.27 -4.19 15.81
N GLY A 175 -13.12 -5.23 15.76
CA GLY A 175 -14.48 -5.11 15.28
C GLY A 175 -15.37 -4.37 16.29
N THR A 176 -16.68 -4.59 16.19
CA THR A 176 -17.67 -4.12 17.16
C THR A 176 -18.14 -5.23 18.09
N ASN A 177 -17.79 -6.49 17.80
CA ASN A 177 -18.11 -7.63 18.65
C ASN A 177 -17.39 -7.56 19.99
N THR A 178 -18.13 -7.62 21.10
CA THR A 178 -17.57 -7.67 22.46
C THR A 178 -17.65 -9.06 23.10
N ASP A 179 -18.16 -10.06 22.38
CA ASP A 179 -18.14 -11.46 22.81
C ASP A 179 -16.78 -12.07 22.46
N CYS A 180 -15.92 -12.17 23.46
CA CYS A 180 -14.54 -12.66 23.32
C CYS A 180 -14.45 -14.15 22.99
N ASP A 181 -15.50 -14.93 23.29
CA ASP A 181 -15.52 -16.38 23.11
C ASP A 181 -16.15 -16.79 21.77
N GLN A 182 -16.79 -15.85 21.06
CA GLN A 182 -17.47 -16.07 19.78
C GLN A 182 -17.04 -15.02 18.75
N PRO A 183 -15.79 -15.08 18.25
CA PRO A 183 -15.33 -14.19 17.19
C PRO A 183 -16.17 -14.36 15.92
N ARG A 184 -16.43 -13.25 15.23
CA ARG A 184 -17.15 -13.24 13.96
C ARG A 184 -16.60 -12.16 13.07
N PHE A 185 -16.50 -12.45 11.78
CA PHE A 185 -16.02 -11.46 10.82
C PHE A 185 -17.00 -10.30 10.67
N GLU A 186 -16.45 -9.10 10.71
CA GLU A 186 -17.11 -7.83 10.47
C GLU A 186 -16.30 -7.02 9.44
N SER A 187 -17.00 -6.21 8.63
CA SER A 187 -16.33 -5.29 7.70
C SER A 187 -15.95 -4.01 8.42
N LYS A 188 -14.71 -3.57 8.26
CA LYS A 188 -14.19 -2.32 8.82
C LYS A 188 -13.46 -1.53 7.75
N THR A 189 -13.62 -0.21 7.79
CA THR A 189 -12.86 0.73 6.95
C THR A 189 -12.08 1.66 7.84
N LEU A 190 -10.78 1.80 7.57
CA LEU A 190 -9.90 2.76 8.24
C LEU A 190 -9.36 3.76 7.21
N THR A 191 -9.37 5.03 7.58
CA THR A 191 -8.94 6.13 6.73
C THR A 191 -7.87 6.94 7.44
N SER A 192 -6.86 7.38 6.71
CA SER A 192 -5.82 8.27 7.24
C SER A 192 -6.41 9.62 7.66
N THR A 193 -6.09 10.10 8.86
CA THR A 193 -6.51 11.42 9.37
C THR A 193 -5.56 12.55 8.96
N ALA A 194 -4.38 12.20 8.45
CA ALA A 194 -3.37 13.10 7.90
C ALA A 194 -2.86 12.55 6.56
N SER A 195 -2.06 13.34 5.84
CA SER A 195 -1.43 12.91 4.59
C SER A 195 0.03 12.50 4.79
N LEU A 196 0.44 11.38 4.22
CA LEU A 196 1.81 10.87 4.25
C LEU A 196 2.61 11.53 3.13
N LYS A 197 3.76 12.12 3.46
CA LYS A 197 4.65 12.66 2.43
C LYS A 197 5.56 11.55 1.90
N ALA A 198 5.47 11.24 0.60
CA ALA A 198 6.38 10.32 -0.06
C ALA A 198 6.91 10.92 -1.37
N ARG A 199 8.17 10.64 -1.68
CA ARG A 199 8.81 11.07 -2.93
C ARG A 199 8.92 9.89 -3.88
N SER A 200 8.39 10.03 -5.09
CA SER A 200 8.54 9.02 -6.14
C SER A 200 10.00 8.86 -6.57
N ASP A 201 10.34 7.67 -7.05
CA ASP A 201 11.67 7.38 -7.58
C ASP A 201 11.95 8.12 -8.91
N SER A 202 13.16 7.93 -9.45
CA SER A 202 13.58 8.54 -10.72
C SER A 202 12.79 8.07 -11.95
N GLN A 203 12.00 7.01 -11.82
CA GLN A 203 11.13 6.46 -12.86
C GLN A 203 9.66 6.82 -12.64
N GLY A 204 9.34 7.60 -11.59
CA GLY A 204 7.95 7.95 -11.28
C GLY A 204 7.20 6.83 -10.58
N ALA A 205 7.90 6.02 -9.77
CA ALA A 205 7.28 4.93 -9.05
C ALA A 205 7.32 5.09 -7.52
N LEU A 206 6.31 4.50 -6.88
CA LEU A 206 6.21 4.29 -5.45
C LEU A 206 5.78 2.85 -5.18
N TRP A 207 6.33 2.28 -4.12
CA TRP A 207 5.79 1.09 -3.48
C TRP A 207 4.75 1.50 -2.47
N LEU A 208 3.55 0.92 -2.59
CA LEU A 208 2.53 0.99 -1.56
C LEU A 208 2.62 -0.25 -0.68
N ILE A 209 2.41 -0.04 0.62
CA ILE A 209 2.43 -1.11 1.63
C ILE A 209 1.20 -1.00 2.52
N PHE A 210 0.57 -2.13 2.80
CA PHE A 210 -0.41 -2.29 3.87
C PHE A 210 0.04 -3.44 4.76
N GLY A 211 -0.25 -3.38 6.06
CA GLY A 211 0.09 -4.49 6.95
C GLY A 211 -0.55 -4.38 8.31
N ILE A 212 -0.58 -5.49 9.03
CA ILE A 212 -0.97 -5.54 10.45
C ILE A 212 0.29 -5.63 11.31
N ASP A 213 0.42 -4.70 12.25
CA ASP A 213 1.50 -4.60 13.22
C ASP A 213 0.95 -5.04 14.58
N SER A 214 1.32 -6.24 15.01
CA SER A 214 0.68 -6.95 16.13
C SER A 214 1.55 -6.92 17.38
N GLY A 215 1.03 -6.32 18.45
CA GLY A 215 1.46 -6.56 19.83
C GLY A 215 0.59 -7.62 20.55
N PHE A 216 -0.38 -8.22 19.86
CA PHE A 216 -1.13 -9.36 20.39
C PHE A 216 -0.33 -10.63 20.16
N GLU A 217 0.13 -11.30 21.22
CA GLU A 217 1.03 -12.48 21.16
C GLU A 217 0.29 -13.79 20.76
N ALA A 218 -0.68 -13.68 19.86
CA ALA A 218 -1.36 -14.83 19.27
C ALA A 218 -1.71 -14.57 17.79
N ALA A 219 -2.57 -15.42 17.23
CA ALA A 219 -2.99 -15.33 15.84
C ALA A 219 -3.80 -14.06 15.57
N SER A 220 -3.44 -13.34 14.53
CA SER A 220 -4.21 -12.22 13.98
C SER A 220 -4.49 -12.48 12.51
N GLU A 221 -5.68 -12.12 12.02
CA GLU A 221 -6.04 -12.28 10.63
C GLU A 221 -6.92 -11.14 10.11
N VAL A 222 -6.75 -10.83 8.83
CA VAL A 222 -7.61 -9.92 8.09
C VAL A 222 -7.81 -10.40 6.65
N TYR A 223 -8.95 -10.01 6.06
CA TYR A 223 -9.14 -10.08 4.61
C TYR A 223 -9.18 -8.66 4.07
N TYR A 224 -8.14 -8.22 3.36
CA TYR A 224 -8.25 -6.97 2.60
C TYR A 224 -9.32 -7.12 1.53
N ARG A 225 -10.22 -6.13 1.43
CA ARG A 225 -11.36 -6.09 0.50
C ARG A 225 -11.19 -5.02 -0.55
N SER A 226 -10.80 -3.82 -0.14
CA SER A 226 -10.43 -2.76 -1.07
C SER A 226 -9.48 -1.75 -0.43
N ALA A 227 -8.76 -1.02 -1.26
CA ALA A 227 -8.01 0.16 -0.85
C ALA A 227 -8.16 1.28 -1.88
N THR A 228 -8.28 2.51 -1.40
CA THR A 228 -8.19 3.73 -2.21
C THR A 228 -7.04 4.57 -1.69
N ILE A 229 -6.15 4.97 -2.60
CA ILE A 229 -5.02 5.83 -2.31
C ILE A 229 -5.14 7.06 -3.20
N THR A 230 -5.18 8.23 -2.58
CA THR A 230 -5.17 9.51 -3.30
C THR A 230 -3.83 10.17 -3.08
N ALA A 231 -3.12 10.48 -4.15
CA ALA A 231 -1.82 11.13 -4.12
C ALA A 231 -1.90 12.51 -4.79
N SER A 232 -1.82 13.55 -3.99
CA SER A 232 -1.76 14.94 -4.48
C SER A 232 -0.30 15.39 -4.56
N PRO A 233 0.16 15.97 -5.67
CA PRO A 233 1.49 16.59 -5.73
C PRO A 233 1.64 17.62 -4.60
N ALA A 234 2.70 17.52 -3.81
CA ALA A 234 3.02 18.52 -2.81
C ALA A 234 3.40 19.83 -3.52
N SER A 235 2.84 20.95 -3.07
CA SER A 235 3.30 22.26 -3.49
C SER A 235 4.75 22.45 -3.02
N ASN A 236 5.63 22.88 -3.92
CA ASN A 236 6.96 23.36 -3.56
C ASN A 236 6.87 24.64 -2.73
#